data_AF-X1GY98-F1
#
_entry.id   AF-X1GY98-F1
#
_cell.length_a   1.000
_cell.length_b   1.000
_cell.length_c   1.000
_cell.angle_alpha   90.00
_cell.angle_beta   90.00
_cell.angle_gamma   90.00
#
_symmetry.space_group_name_H-M   'P 1'
#
loop_
_entity.id
_entity.type
_entity.pdbx_description
1 polymer ?
#
loop_
_entity_poly.entity_id
_entity_poly.type
_entity_poly.pdbx_seq_one_letter_code
_entity_poly.pdbx_strand_id
1 'polypeptide(L)'
;KILFDKKDLIVFTNAINILLELANNSGIKIKLVGGDFRKKTFSMVGQDAINYLHRYNFDKAFVGVNGISVNEGFTTPNELEAIVDGEIIRRSKEVFILADETKFGAVAFSTICKIEDVDYIITNNLPNTKLTKDIQKMEVKIISN
;
A
#
# COMPACT_ATOMS: atom_id res chain seq x y z
N LYS A 1 3.83 4.44 17.98
CA LYS A 1 2.73 3.52 18.36
C LYS A 1 1.38 4.26 18.37
N ILE A 2 0.95 4.83 17.24
CA ILE A 2 -0.26 5.69 17.19
C ILE A 2 -1.57 4.87 17.10
N LEU A 3 -1.48 3.64 16.59
CA LEU A 3 -2.64 2.73 16.47
C LEU A 3 -3.01 2.06 17.79
N PHE A 4 -2.18 2.17 18.83
CA PHE A 4 -2.30 1.32 20.02
C PHE A 4 -3.47 1.68 20.94
N ASP A 5 -3.93 2.93 20.88
CA ASP A 5 -5.03 3.41 21.72
C ASP A 5 -6.40 3.38 20.99
N LYS A 6 -6.44 2.87 19.76
CA LYS A 6 -7.67 2.78 18.96
C LYS A 6 -8.48 1.55 19.36
N LYS A 7 -9.77 1.75 19.66
CA LYS A 7 -10.74 0.68 19.90
C LYS A 7 -11.49 0.33 18.62
N ASP A 8 -12.01 -0.89 18.55
CA ASP A 8 -12.84 -1.39 17.43
C ASP A 8 -12.15 -1.36 16.05
N LEU A 9 -10.82 -1.50 16.04
CA LEU A 9 -10.02 -1.56 14.82
C LEU A 9 -9.75 -3.01 14.42
N ILE A 10 -10.04 -3.33 13.16
CA ILE A 10 -9.62 -4.58 12.52
C ILE A 10 -8.53 -4.27 11.52
N VAL A 11 -7.34 -4.84 11.71
CA VAL A 11 -6.21 -4.70 10.78
C VAL A 11 -6.11 -5.95 9.94
N PHE A 12 -6.20 -5.78 8.62
CA PHE A 12 -5.82 -6.80 7.66
C PHE A 12 -4.42 -6.49 7.17
N THR A 13 -3.54 -7.50 7.13
CA THR A 13 -2.19 -7.34 6.60
C THR A 13 -1.81 -8.60 5.83
N ASN A 14 -1.13 -8.45 4.70
CA ASN A 14 -0.39 -9.53 4.05
C ASN A 14 1.06 -9.61 4.57
N ALA A 15 1.52 -8.64 5.35
CA ALA A 15 2.89 -8.59 5.83
C ALA A 15 3.02 -9.23 7.23
N ILE A 16 3.84 -10.28 7.33
CA ILE A 16 4.09 -11.01 8.59
C ILE A 16 4.79 -10.14 9.61
N ASN A 17 5.73 -9.29 9.20
CA ASN A 17 6.40 -8.35 10.10
C ASN A 17 5.41 -7.37 10.76
N ILE A 18 4.39 -6.90 10.03
CA ILE A 18 3.33 -6.06 10.59
C ILE A 18 2.46 -6.86 11.57
N LEU A 19 2.12 -8.11 11.23
CA LEU A 19 1.43 -9.01 12.16
C LEU A 19 2.19 -9.14 13.48
N LEU A 20 3.50 -9.39 13.43
CA LEU A 20 4.33 -9.58 14.62
C LEU A 20 4.43 -8.30 15.47
N GLU A 21 4.55 -7.14 14.84
CA GLU A 21 4.59 -5.84 15.56
C GLU A 21 3.27 -5.57 16.31
N LEU A 22 2.14 -5.99 15.73
CA LEU A 22 0.82 -5.79 16.31
C LEU A 22 0.32 -6.95 17.18
N ALA A 23 1.01 -8.09 17.20
CA ALA A 23 0.53 -9.34 17.82
C ALA A 23 0.23 -9.21 19.32
N ASN A 24 0.99 -8.37 20.02
CA ASN A 24 0.83 -8.16 21.47
C ASN A 24 -0.19 -7.05 21.80
N ASN A 25 -0.85 -6.48 20.80
CA ASN A 25 -1.87 -5.45 21.02
C ASN A 25 -3.26 -6.08 21.16
N SER A 26 -3.75 -6.19 22.40
CA SER A 26 -5.06 -6.74 22.71
C SER A 26 -6.25 -5.89 22.22
N GLY A 27 -6.02 -4.62 21.89
CA GLY A 27 -7.05 -3.70 21.38
C GLY A 27 -7.30 -3.83 19.87
N ILE A 28 -6.41 -4.49 19.13
CA ILE A 28 -6.48 -4.62 17.67
C ILE A 28 -6.82 -6.06 17.30
N LYS A 29 -7.93 -6.24 16.58
CA LYS A 29 -8.22 -7.52 15.94
C LYS A 29 -7.42 -7.62 14.64
N ILE A 30 -6.45 -8.51 14.58
CA ILE A 30 -5.62 -8.67 13.39
C ILE A 30 -6.02 -9.89 12.55
N LYS A 31 -5.96 -9.75 11.23
CA LYS A 31 -6.18 -10.81 10.24
C LYS A 31 -5.02 -10.83 9.26
N LEU A 32 -4.32 -11.96 9.21
CA LEU A 32 -3.29 -12.20 8.20
C LEU A 32 -3.96 -12.70 6.91
N VAL A 33 -3.65 -12.06 5.79
CA VAL A 33 -3.99 -12.56 4.45
C VAL A 33 -3.14 -13.80 4.19
N GLY A 34 -3.77 -14.92 3.84
CA GLY A 34 -3.07 -16.18 3.55
C GLY A 34 -2.40 -16.18 2.18
N GLY A 35 -1.82 -17.31 1.78
CA GLY A 35 -1.20 -17.51 0.47
C GLY A 35 0.28 -17.94 0.55
N ASP A 36 1.03 -17.62 -0.49
CA ASP A 36 2.44 -17.97 -0.62
C ASP A 36 3.33 -16.95 0.10
N PHE A 37 4.23 -17.42 0.95
CA PHE A 37 5.10 -16.55 1.72
C PHE A 37 6.33 -16.11 0.92
N ARG A 38 6.47 -14.80 0.67
CA ARG A 38 7.68 -14.19 0.12
C ARG A 38 8.64 -13.76 1.21
N LYS A 39 9.68 -14.57 1.42
CA LYS A 39 10.75 -14.32 2.40
C LYS A 39 11.42 -12.94 2.25
N LYS A 40 11.54 -12.42 1.03
CA LYS A 40 12.26 -11.17 0.76
C LYS A 40 11.62 -9.93 1.40
N THR A 41 10.29 -9.87 1.40
CA THR A 41 9.51 -8.72 1.89
C THR A 41 8.65 -9.06 3.09
N PHE A 42 8.66 -10.34 3.50
CA PHE A 42 7.80 -10.89 4.54
C PHE A 42 6.30 -10.79 4.21
N SER A 43 5.95 -10.76 2.92
CA SER A 43 4.58 -10.62 2.44
C SER A 43 3.98 -11.95 1.97
N MET A 44 2.69 -12.12 2.21
CA MET A 44 1.85 -13.19 1.69
C MET A 44 1.30 -12.77 0.32
N VAL A 45 1.43 -13.63 -0.69
CA VAL A 45 1.01 -13.36 -2.06
C VAL A 45 0.29 -14.55 -2.71
N GLY A 46 -0.02 -14.44 -4.00
CA GLY A 46 -0.54 -15.55 -4.80
C GLY A 46 -2.07 -15.62 -4.80
N GLN A 47 -2.60 -16.60 -5.51
CA GLN A 47 -4.04 -16.67 -5.79
C GLN A 47 -4.90 -16.83 -4.52
N ASP A 48 -4.40 -17.54 -3.52
CA ASP A 48 -5.10 -17.69 -2.24
C ASP A 48 -5.19 -16.38 -1.46
N ALA A 49 -4.19 -15.51 -1.56
CA ALA A 49 -4.24 -14.16 -1.01
C ALA A 49 -5.35 -13.34 -1.67
N ILE A 50 -5.44 -13.40 -3.01
CA ILE A 50 -6.47 -12.72 -3.79
C ILE A 50 -7.87 -13.24 -3.44
N ASN A 51 -8.05 -14.56 -3.41
CA ASN A 51 -9.32 -15.18 -3.02
C ASN A 51 -9.74 -14.79 -1.60
N TYR A 52 -8.76 -14.65 -0.69
CA TYR A 52 -9.01 -14.17 0.66
C TYR A 52 -9.54 -12.72 0.64
N LEU A 53 -8.89 -11.82 -0.11
CA LEU A 53 -9.22 -10.39 -0.23
C LEU A 53 -10.60 -10.16 -0.89
N HIS A 54 -11.01 -11.01 -1.83
CA HIS A 54 -12.34 -10.97 -2.46
C HIS A 54 -13.53 -11.10 -1.49
N ARG A 55 -13.30 -11.43 -0.22
CA ARG A 55 -14.35 -11.54 0.80
C ARG A 55 -14.55 -10.27 1.63
N TYR A 56 -13.62 -9.31 1.53
CA TYR A 56 -13.60 -8.11 2.39
C TYR A 56 -13.48 -6.82 1.58
N ASN A 57 -14.23 -5.79 1.98
CA ASN A 57 -14.00 -4.41 1.56
C ASN A 57 -13.35 -3.65 2.71
N PHE A 58 -12.39 -2.77 2.40
CA PHE A 58 -11.63 -2.04 3.40
C PHE A 58 -12.00 -0.57 3.41
N ASP A 59 -12.02 0.04 4.60
CA ASP A 59 -12.24 1.48 4.71
C ASP A 59 -11.00 2.28 4.33
N LYS A 60 -9.81 1.76 4.63
CA LYS A 60 -8.51 2.39 4.36
C LYS A 60 -7.46 1.35 4.00
N ALA A 61 -6.61 1.66 3.01
CA ALA A 61 -5.41 0.88 2.68
C ALA A 61 -4.14 1.73 2.76
N PHE A 62 -3.07 1.10 3.24
CA PHE A 62 -1.72 1.69 3.25
C PHE A 62 -0.79 0.76 2.48
N VAL A 63 -0.25 1.23 1.36
CA VAL A 63 0.52 0.40 0.43
C VAL A 63 1.87 1.06 0.14
N GLY A 64 2.95 0.28 0.27
CA GLY A 64 4.30 0.73 -0.08
C GLY A 64 4.58 0.52 -1.56
N VAL A 65 5.45 1.35 -2.14
CA VAL A 65 5.80 1.28 -3.57
C VAL A 65 7.30 1.45 -3.82
N ASN A 66 7.76 1.08 -5.01
CA ASN A 66 9.14 1.26 -5.44
C ASN A 66 9.32 2.27 -6.58
N GLY A 67 8.23 2.72 -7.20
CA GLY A 67 8.27 3.77 -8.21
C GLY A 67 6.92 4.46 -8.36
N ILE A 68 6.97 5.75 -8.68
CA ILE A 68 5.82 6.61 -8.93
C ILE A 68 6.07 7.33 -10.26
N SER A 69 5.19 7.10 -11.22
CA SER A 69 5.24 7.70 -12.55
C SER A 69 3.84 8.09 -13.00
N VAL A 70 3.71 9.22 -13.72
CA VAL A 70 2.41 9.60 -14.32
C VAL A 70 1.92 8.54 -15.30
N ASN A 71 2.84 7.97 -16.09
CA ASN A 71 2.47 7.06 -17.18
C ASN A 71 2.30 5.62 -16.70
N GLU A 72 3.22 5.15 -15.87
CA GLU A 72 3.25 3.75 -15.41
C GLU A 72 2.52 3.54 -14.07
N GLY A 73 2.09 4.63 -13.43
CA GLY A 73 1.42 4.61 -12.14
C GLY A 73 2.36 4.29 -10.98
N PHE A 74 1.83 3.54 -10.02
CA PHE A 74 2.57 3.01 -8.88
C PHE A 74 3.15 1.65 -9.22
N THR A 75 4.43 1.42 -8.94
CA THR A 75 5.14 0.22 -9.40
C THR A 75 5.94 -0.47 -8.29
N THR A 76 6.11 -1.79 -8.42
CA THR A 76 6.94 -2.64 -7.56
C THR A 76 7.76 -3.63 -8.39
N PRO A 77 8.93 -4.13 -7.92
CA PRO A 77 9.77 -5.04 -8.69
C PRO A 77 9.18 -6.46 -8.86
N ASN A 78 8.08 -6.79 -8.19
CA ASN A 78 7.53 -8.14 -8.19
C ASN A 78 6.06 -8.18 -8.60
N GLU A 79 5.77 -9.00 -9.61
CA GLU A 79 4.41 -9.16 -10.15
C GLU A 79 3.40 -9.67 -9.12
N LEU A 80 3.77 -10.60 -8.24
CA LEU A 80 2.85 -11.16 -7.26
C LEU A 80 2.50 -10.15 -6.17
N GLU A 81 3.45 -9.28 -5.80
CA GLU A 81 3.17 -8.14 -4.92
C GLU A 81 2.26 -7.13 -5.63
N ALA A 82 2.57 -6.80 -6.89
CA ALA A 82 1.76 -5.86 -7.66
C ALA A 82 0.29 -6.29 -7.76
N ILE A 83 0.04 -7.59 -8.01
CA ILE A 83 -1.30 -8.16 -8.10
C ILE A 83 -2.04 -8.07 -6.75
N VAL A 84 -1.37 -8.39 -5.65
CA VAL A 84 -1.99 -8.39 -4.31
C VAL A 84 -2.23 -6.97 -3.82
N ASP A 85 -1.26 -6.08 -3.98
CA ASP A 85 -1.36 -4.68 -3.60
C ASP A 85 -2.42 -3.97 -4.44
N GLY A 86 -2.48 -4.25 -5.75
CA GLY A 86 -3.52 -3.73 -6.63
C GLY A 86 -4.92 -4.18 -6.23
N GLU A 87 -5.07 -5.44 -5.79
CA GLU A 87 -6.34 -5.94 -5.27
C GLU A 87 -6.72 -5.27 -3.93
N ILE A 88 -5.75 -5.02 -3.05
CA ILE A 88 -5.99 -4.27 -1.80
C ILE A 88 -6.50 -2.86 -2.14
N ILE A 89 -5.86 -2.18 -3.09
CA ILE A 89 -6.24 -0.83 -3.56
C ILE A 89 -7.68 -0.84 -4.09
N ARG A 90 -7.99 -1.76 -5.03
CA ARG A 90 -9.31 -1.87 -5.65
C ARG A 90 -10.45 -2.13 -4.66
N ARG A 91 -10.14 -2.77 -3.53
CA ARG A 91 -11.12 -3.15 -2.49
C ARG A 91 -11.23 -2.13 -1.36
N SER A 92 -10.53 -1.00 -1.48
CA SER A 92 -10.44 0.02 -0.46
C SER A 92 -11.19 1.29 -0.84
N LYS A 93 -11.84 1.94 0.14
CA LYS A 93 -12.53 3.22 -0.07
C LYS A 93 -11.59 4.42 -0.10
N GLU A 94 -10.47 4.32 0.61
CA GLU A 94 -9.49 5.39 0.75
C GLU A 94 -8.08 4.76 0.74
N VAL A 95 -7.21 5.26 -0.14
CA VAL A 95 -5.91 4.63 -0.43
C VAL A 95 -4.78 5.60 -0.15
N PHE A 96 -3.81 5.14 0.65
CA PHE A 96 -2.62 5.86 1.04
C PHE A 96 -1.38 5.13 0.53
N ILE A 97 -0.63 5.78 -0.35
CA ILE A 97 0.69 5.31 -0.78
C ILE A 97 1.75 5.84 0.16
N LEU A 98 2.63 4.94 0.60
CA LEU A 98 3.79 5.25 1.44
C LEU A 98 5.05 5.17 0.58
N ALA A 99 5.72 6.30 0.38
CA ALA A 99 6.91 6.36 -0.46
C ALA A 99 7.90 7.43 0.04
N ASP A 100 9.18 7.09 0.03
CA ASP A 100 10.22 8.12 0.17
C ASP A 100 10.38 8.92 -1.14
N GLU A 101 11.07 10.05 -1.07
CA GLU A 101 11.31 10.94 -2.20
C GLU A 101 12.02 10.25 -3.39
N THR A 102 12.78 9.19 -3.13
CA THR A 102 13.56 8.49 -4.18
C THR A 102 12.68 7.68 -5.11
N LYS A 103 11.40 7.44 -4.75
CA LYS A 103 10.45 6.71 -5.59
C LYS A 103 9.81 7.59 -6.68
N PHE A 104 9.84 8.91 -6.52
CA PHE A 104 9.26 9.83 -7.50
C PHE A 104 10.08 9.84 -8.80
N GLY A 105 9.44 9.46 -9.90
CA GLY A 105 10.05 9.35 -11.23
C GLY A 105 10.73 8.01 -11.49
N ALA A 106 10.79 7.13 -10.49
CA ALA A 106 11.25 5.76 -10.67
C ALA A 106 10.13 4.88 -11.24
N VAL A 107 10.52 3.86 -12.01
CA VAL A 107 9.63 2.83 -12.55
C VAL A 107 10.25 1.49 -12.22
N ALA A 108 9.49 0.64 -11.53
CA ALA A 108 9.84 -0.74 -11.27
C ALA A 108 9.15 -1.69 -12.27
N PHE A 109 9.53 -2.97 -12.24
CA PHE A 109 9.15 -3.97 -13.24
C PHE A 109 7.64 -4.14 -13.45
N SER A 110 6.83 -4.04 -12.38
CA SER A 110 5.40 -4.35 -12.42
C SER A 110 4.55 -3.20 -11.88
N THR A 111 3.49 -2.85 -12.60
CA THR A 111 2.51 -1.83 -12.19
C THR A 111 1.49 -2.42 -11.21
N ILE A 112 1.29 -1.71 -10.11
CA ILE A 112 0.30 -2.00 -9.08
C ILE A 112 -1.06 -1.41 -9.49
N CYS A 113 -1.09 -0.11 -9.77
CA CYS A 113 -2.28 0.66 -10.12
C CYS A 113 -1.89 2.00 -10.77
N LYS A 114 -2.87 2.73 -11.32
CA LYS A 114 -2.68 4.07 -11.89
C LYS A 114 -2.62 5.13 -10.79
N ILE A 115 -2.16 6.34 -11.16
CA ILE A 115 -2.17 7.49 -10.24
C ILE A 115 -3.58 7.81 -9.76
N GLU A 116 -4.57 7.72 -10.64
CA GLU A 116 -5.98 8.05 -10.34
C GLU A 116 -6.65 7.08 -9.35
N ASP A 117 -6.06 5.89 -9.10
CA ASP A 117 -6.62 4.88 -8.20
C ASP A 117 -6.28 5.17 -6.72
N VAL A 118 -5.60 6.29 -6.43
CA VAL A 118 -5.03 6.61 -5.12
C VAL A 118 -5.47 8.00 -4.64
N ASP A 119 -5.84 8.11 -3.37
CA ASP A 119 -6.26 9.38 -2.77
C ASP A 119 -5.09 10.19 -2.19
N TYR A 120 -4.14 9.50 -1.55
CA TYR A 120 -3.04 10.15 -0.82
C TYR A 120 -1.68 9.53 -1.13
N ILE A 121 -0.64 10.38 -1.22
CA ILE A 121 0.76 9.97 -1.16
C ILE A 121 1.39 10.60 0.09
N ILE A 122 1.97 9.77 0.95
CA ILE A 122 2.69 10.19 2.15
C ILE A 122 4.18 10.02 1.88
N THR A 123 4.94 11.10 2.01
CA THR A 123 6.40 11.14 1.80
C THR A 123 7.12 11.89 2.91
N ASN A 124 8.38 11.57 3.14
CA ASN A 124 9.23 12.30 4.07
C ASN A 124 9.54 13.70 3.55
N ASN A 125 9.99 13.79 2.29
CA ASN A 125 10.31 15.03 1.62
C ASN A 125 9.54 15.09 0.30
N LEU A 126 8.95 16.25 -0.02
CA LEU A 126 8.27 16.46 -1.30
C LEU A 126 9.24 16.99 -2.36
N PRO A 127 9.56 16.23 -3.42
CA PRO A 127 10.42 16.75 -4.49
C PRO A 127 9.73 17.89 -5.23
N ASN A 128 10.39 19.03 -5.42
CA ASN A 128 9.87 20.11 -6.27
C ASN A 128 10.14 19.83 -7.75
N THR A 129 9.38 18.90 -8.34
CA THR A 129 9.54 18.44 -9.72
C THR A 129 8.29 18.70 -10.55
N LYS A 130 8.42 18.58 -11.88
CA LYS A 130 7.25 18.58 -12.78
C LYS A 130 6.28 17.45 -12.43
N LEU A 131 6.80 16.26 -12.15
CA LEU A 131 6.00 15.09 -11.74
C LEU A 131 5.10 15.41 -10.55
N THR A 132 5.65 15.99 -9.49
CA THR A 132 4.88 16.36 -8.28
C THR A 132 3.74 17.32 -8.61
N LYS A 133 4.01 18.32 -9.45
CA LYS A 133 3.01 19.30 -9.89
C LYS A 133 1.92 18.66 -10.76
N ASP A 134 2.28 17.65 -11.53
CA ASP A 134 1.32 16.93 -12.38
C ASP A 134 0.44 16.01 -11.52
N ILE A 135 0.99 15.28 -10.56
CA ILE A 135 0.23 14.47 -9.59
C ILE A 135 -0.77 15.33 -8.81
N GLN A 136 -0.36 16.52 -8.33
CA GLN A 136 -1.25 17.42 -7.58
C GLN A 136 -2.44 17.95 -8.40
N LYS A 137 -2.34 17.96 -9.75
CA LYS A 137 -3.46 18.32 -10.63
C LYS A 137 -4.44 17.17 -10.84
N MET A 138 -4.05 15.93 -10.51
CA MET A 138 -4.85 14.71 -10.69
C MET A 138 -5.68 14.39 -9.44
N GLU A 139 -5.99 15.41 -8.61
CA GLU A 139 -6.74 15.30 -7.36
C GLU A 139 -6.12 14.40 -6.26
N VAL A 140 -4.93 13.84 -6.49
CA VAL A 140 -4.16 13.10 -5.49
C VAL A 140 -3.50 14.06 -4.50
N LYS A 141 -3.77 13.86 -3.20
CA LYS A 141 -3.23 14.71 -2.14
C LYS A 141 -1.85 14.20 -1.71
N ILE A 142 -0.87 15.09 -1.62
CA ILE A 142 0.46 14.73 -1.12
C ILE A 142 0.64 15.32 0.28
N ILE A 143 0.96 14.45 1.23
CA ILE A 143 1.26 14.80 2.62
C ILE A 143 2.76 14.61 2.81
N SER A 144 3.46 15.69 3.19
CA SER A 144 4.88 15.66 3.53
C SER A 144 5.13 16.31 4.89
N ASN A 145 6.12 15.81 5.62
CA ASN A 145 6.61 16.43 6.86
C ASN A 145 7.66 17.51 6.59
#